data_AF-A0A918FTT4-F1
#
_entry.id   AF-A0A918FTT4-F1
#
_cell.length_a   1.000
_cell.length_b   1.000
_cell.length_c   1.000
_cell.angle_alpha   90.00
_cell.angle_beta   90.00
_cell.angle_gamma   90.00
#
_symmetry.space_group_name_H-M   'P 1'
#
loop_
_entity.id
_entity.type
_entity.pdbx_description
1 polymer ?
#
loop_
_entity_poly.entity_id
_entity_poly.type
_entity_poly.pdbx_seq_one_letter_code
_entity_poly.pdbx_strand_id
1 'polypeptide(L)'
;MAFPSRHVLPPEPGEPAAPGSRITVEAGDILMRRGLNDHARSAHVNVIEAAKALEDFRLGRNAALERAEILARRAVTTFQERTGEHDEAAWQAVVVYMVELWASRYTAGRPAAFDPAPAPPSLFTPGHPLRLETVSRDAHDHVLGAGRSLERAARGVDTIDIARAQHGMHEAARLLHDQLDGLSMPLWVLISRFCAEIHAENLRILKTPAPGTSA
;
A
#
# COMPACT_ATOMS: atom_id res chain seq x y z
N MET A 1 26.22 25.24 50.48
CA MET A 1 25.14 25.02 49.50
C MET A 1 25.79 24.55 48.20
N ALA A 2 25.58 23.29 47.83
CA ALA A 2 26.10 22.71 46.60
C ALA A 2 24.93 22.12 45.81
N PHE A 3 24.78 22.51 44.55
CA PHE A 3 23.79 21.97 43.62
C PHE A 3 24.28 20.62 43.08
N PRO A 4 23.43 19.58 42.96
CA PRO A 4 23.83 18.33 42.34
C PRO A 4 23.72 18.44 40.81
N SER A 5 24.82 18.11 40.13
CA SER A 5 24.87 17.92 38.68
C SER A 5 23.91 16.81 38.26
N ARG A 6 22.95 17.14 37.39
CA ARG A 6 22.11 16.14 36.70
C ARG A 6 23.00 15.32 35.76
N HIS A 7 23.20 14.06 36.10
CA HIS A 7 23.62 13.05 35.13
C HIS A 7 22.53 12.94 34.06
N VAL A 8 22.86 13.31 32.83
CA VAL A 8 22.07 12.96 31.65
C VAL A 8 22.43 11.52 31.31
N LEU A 9 21.50 10.60 31.54
CA LEU A 9 21.59 9.24 31.04
C LEU A 9 21.48 9.27 29.50
N PRO A 10 22.33 8.52 28.76
CA PRO A 10 22.16 8.36 27.32
C PRO A 10 20.84 7.65 27.02
N PRO A 11 20.18 7.93 25.88
CA PRO A 11 18.97 7.23 25.48
C PRO A 11 19.27 5.74 25.34
N GLU A 12 18.45 4.92 26.00
CA GLU A 12 18.45 3.46 25.88
C GLU A 12 18.44 3.05 24.40
N PRO A 13 19.26 2.07 23.98
CA PRO A 13 19.23 1.56 22.63
C PRO A 13 17.87 0.93 22.35
N GLY A 14 17.29 1.31 21.21
CA GLY A 14 15.98 0.87 20.77
C GLY A 14 15.80 -0.64 20.85
N GLU A 15 14.60 -1.03 21.26
CA GLU A 15 14.07 -2.38 21.32
C GLU A 15 14.55 -3.25 20.13
N PRO A 16 15.13 -4.43 20.35
CA PRO A 16 15.55 -5.28 19.26
C PRO A 16 14.34 -5.68 18.43
N ALA A 17 14.44 -5.52 17.11
CA ALA A 17 13.44 -5.99 16.16
C ALA A 17 13.05 -7.44 16.49
N ALA A 18 11.73 -7.71 16.52
CA ALA A 18 11.20 -9.03 16.75
C ALA A 18 11.92 -10.06 15.85
N PRO A 19 12.31 -11.23 16.39
CA PRO A 19 13.04 -12.24 15.63
C PRO A 19 12.15 -12.76 14.48
N GLY A 20 12.30 -12.17 13.30
CA GLY A 20 11.48 -12.48 12.12
C GLY A 20 11.48 -11.36 11.09
N SER A 21 11.33 -10.09 11.51
CA SER A 21 11.25 -8.99 10.55
C SER A 21 12.63 -8.59 10.03
N ARG A 22 12.77 -8.54 8.70
CA ARG A 22 13.97 -8.06 7.99
C ARG A 22 13.90 -6.56 7.70
N ILE A 23 12.83 -5.89 8.13
CA ILE A 23 12.66 -4.45 7.99
C ILE A 23 13.25 -3.76 9.22
N THR A 24 14.24 -2.89 9.01
CA THR A 24 14.87 -2.13 10.09
C THR A 24 14.00 -0.94 10.49
N VAL A 25 13.90 -0.69 11.81
CA VAL A 25 13.29 0.53 12.35
C VAL A 25 14.26 1.69 12.09
N GLU A 26 14.09 2.40 10.98
CA GLU A 26 14.81 3.65 10.74
C GLU A 26 14.00 4.80 11.35
N ALA A 27 14.55 5.44 12.39
CA ALA A 27 14.04 6.70 12.90
C ALA A 27 14.27 7.79 11.83
N GLY A 28 13.22 8.13 11.09
CA GLY A 28 13.30 9.10 10.01
C GLY A 28 12.00 9.20 9.21
N ASP A 29 11.96 10.23 8.35
CA ASP A 29 10.85 10.53 7.46
C ASP A 29 10.50 9.31 6.58
N ILE A 30 9.22 8.91 6.57
CA ILE A 30 8.73 7.77 5.78
C ILE A 30 9.24 7.79 4.34
N LEU A 31 9.28 8.98 3.74
CA LEU A 31 9.65 9.17 2.34
C LEU A 31 11.15 8.98 2.08
N MET A 32 11.98 9.16 3.12
CA MET A 32 13.42 8.96 3.06
C MET A 32 13.83 7.50 3.29
N ARG A 33 12.94 6.68 3.86
CA ARG A 33 13.18 5.24 4.05
C ARG A 33 13.26 4.52 2.71
N ARG A 34 13.93 3.36 2.69
CA ARG A 34 13.84 2.41 1.57
C ARG A 34 12.37 2.06 1.30
N GLY A 35 11.99 2.05 0.03
CA GLY A 35 10.62 1.73 -0.36
C GLY A 35 10.35 0.23 -0.23
N LEU A 36 9.08 -0.17 -0.15
CA LEU A 36 8.72 -1.59 -0.20
C LEU A 36 9.28 -2.29 -1.45
N ASN A 37 9.39 -1.56 -2.57
CA ASN A 37 10.05 -2.00 -3.81
C ASN A 37 11.49 -2.48 -3.59
N ASP A 38 12.23 -1.85 -2.68
CA ASP A 38 13.64 -2.16 -2.44
C ASP A 38 13.80 -3.48 -1.67
N HIS A 39 12.79 -3.84 -0.88
CA HIS A 39 12.76 -5.09 -0.13
C HIS A 39 12.23 -6.26 -0.98
N ALA A 40 11.23 -6.02 -1.85
CA ALA A 40 10.50 -7.08 -2.54
C ALA A 40 10.13 -6.76 -4.00
N ARG A 41 11.07 -6.24 -4.81
CA ARG A 41 10.82 -5.87 -6.22
C ARG A 41 10.07 -6.93 -7.04
N SER A 42 10.41 -8.20 -6.89
CA SER A 42 9.73 -9.30 -7.61
C SER A 42 8.27 -9.50 -7.19
N ALA A 43 7.92 -9.22 -5.93
CA ALA A 43 6.54 -9.27 -5.47
C ALA A 43 5.70 -8.19 -6.16
N HIS A 44 6.29 -7.02 -6.41
CA HIS A 44 5.62 -5.90 -7.07
C HIS A 44 5.33 -6.19 -8.54
N VAL A 45 6.24 -6.90 -9.22
CA VAL A 45 5.98 -7.40 -10.57
C VAL A 45 4.74 -8.30 -10.56
N ASN A 46 4.64 -9.22 -9.60
CA ASN A 46 3.45 -10.07 -9.47
C ASN A 46 2.17 -9.27 -9.19
N VAL A 47 2.23 -8.21 -8.36
CA VAL A 47 1.09 -7.30 -8.13
C VAL A 47 0.65 -6.62 -9.43
N ILE A 48 1.59 -6.08 -10.20
CA ILE A 48 1.29 -5.39 -11.46
C ILE A 48 0.69 -6.36 -12.49
N GLU A 49 1.27 -7.55 -12.63
CA GLU A 49 0.76 -8.57 -13.55
C GLU A 49 -0.60 -9.12 -13.09
N ALA A 50 -0.83 -9.26 -11.78
CA ALA A 50 -2.14 -9.61 -11.23
C ALA A 50 -3.18 -8.53 -11.56
N ALA A 51 -2.83 -7.25 -11.44
CA ALA A 51 -3.72 -6.13 -11.76
C ALA A 51 -4.11 -6.10 -13.24
N LYS A 52 -3.15 -6.37 -14.15
CA LYS A 52 -3.44 -6.51 -15.59
C LYS A 52 -4.35 -7.70 -15.87
N ALA A 53 -4.13 -8.84 -15.21
CA ALA A 53 -4.97 -10.02 -15.38
C ALA A 53 -6.39 -9.79 -14.83
N LEU A 54 -6.52 -9.07 -13.71
CA LEU A 54 -7.82 -8.67 -13.15
C LEU A 54 -8.57 -7.73 -14.11
N GLU A 55 -7.85 -6.81 -14.75
CA GLU A 55 -8.42 -5.94 -15.77
C GLU A 55 -8.85 -6.71 -17.03
N ASP A 56 -8.05 -7.66 -17.49
CA ASP A 56 -8.40 -8.56 -18.59
C ASP A 56 -9.70 -9.34 -18.30
N PHE A 57 -9.88 -9.78 -17.04
CA PHE A 57 -11.13 -10.39 -16.59
C PHE A 57 -12.30 -9.41 -16.68
N ARG A 58 -12.12 -8.15 -16.23
CA ARG A 58 -13.13 -7.10 -16.33
C ARG A 58 -13.52 -6.78 -17.78
N LEU A 59 -12.62 -7.04 -18.73
CA LEU A 59 -12.85 -6.95 -20.17
C LEU A 59 -13.50 -8.21 -20.79
N GLY A 60 -13.95 -9.16 -19.97
CA GLY A 60 -14.67 -10.36 -20.40
C GLY A 60 -13.79 -11.60 -20.63
N ARG A 61 -12.49 -11.55 -20.30
CA ARG A 61 -11.60 -12.72 -20.40
C ARG A 61 -11.67 -13.55 -19.12
N ASN A 62 -12.70 -14.39 -18.99
CA ASN A 62 -12.97 -15.16 -17.76
C ASN A 62 -11.75 -15.94 -17.21
N ALA A 63 -10.93 -16.54 -18.09
CA ALA A 63 -9.73 -17.28 -17.67
C ALA A 63 -8.62 -16.41 -17.06
N ALA A 64 -8.71 -15.08 -17.17
CA ALA A 64 -7.74 -14.16 -16.59
C ALA A 64 -7.89 -14.02 -15.06
N LEU A 65 -9.06 -14.31 -14.50
CA LEU A 65 -9.28 -14.24 -13.05
C LEU A 65 -8.39 -15.24 -12.29
N GLU A 66 -8.35 -16.49 -12.73
CA GLU A 66 -7.48 -17.52 -12.14
C GLU A 66 -6.01 -17.09 -12.17
N ARG A 67 -5.59 -16.49 -13.29
CA ARG A 67 -4.23 -15.95 -13.43
C ARG A 67 -3.96 -14.80 -12.45
N ALA A 68 -4.91 -13.88 -12.29
CA ALA A 68 -4.80 -12.78 -11.34
C ALA A 68 -4.61 -13.31 -9.91
N GLU A 69 -5.38 -14.32 -9.52
CA GLU A 69 -5.27 -14.92 -8.19
C GLU A 69 -3.97 -15.69 -7.98
N ILE A 70 -3.49 -16.44 -8.98
CA ILE A 70 -2.19 -17.13 -8.92
C ILE A 70 -1.06 -16.10 -8.72
N LEU A 71 -1.10 -14.99 -9.46
CA LEU A 71 -0.10 -13.93 -9.35
C LEU A 71 -0.19 -13.21 -8.00
N ALA A 72 -1.39 -12.94 -7.50
CA ALA A 72 -1.58 -12.37 -6.16
C ALA A 72 -1.02 -13.30 -5.07
N ARG A 73 -1.32 -14.61 -5.12
CA ARG A 73 -0.72 -15.59 -4.18
C ARG A 73 0.80 -15.61 -4.26
N ARG A 74 1.38 -15.56 -5.47
CA ARG A 74 2.84 -15.45 -5.63
C ARG A 74 3.41 -14.16 -5.04
N ALA A 75 2.69 -13.05 -5.15
CA ALA A 75 3.09 -11.80 -4.51
C ALA A 75 3.10 -11.95 -2.98
N VAL A 76 2.06 -12.55 -2.38
CA VAL A 76 2.00 -12.84 -0.93
C VAL A 76 3.21 -13.66 -0.48
N THR A 77 3.46 -14.82 -1.11
CA THR A 77 4.61 -15.67 -0.75
C THR A 77 5.93 -14.91 -0.88
N THR A 78 6.10 -14.14 -1.97
CA THR A 78 7.33 -13.38 -2.19
C THR A 78 7.50 -12.28 -1.13
N PHE A 79 6.43 -11.58 -0.76
CA PHE A 79 6.49 -10.57 0.29
C PHE A 79 6.86 -11.18 1.64
N GLN A 80 6.24 -12.30 2.02
CA GLN A 80 6.56 -13.03 3.24
C GLN A 80 8.03 -13.43 3.27
N GLU A 81 8.52 -14.08 2.21
CA GLU A 81 9.90 -14.53 2.11
C GLU A 81 10.92 -13.38 2.17
N ARG A 82 10.60 -12.22 1.59
CA ARG A 82 11.53 -11.09 1.46
C ARG A 82 11.55 -10.20 2.69
N THR A 83 10.39 -9.98 3.30
CA THR A 83 10.25 -9.16 4.51
C THR A 83 10.49 -9.95 5.80
N GLY A 84 10.34 -11.29 5.77
CA GLY A 84 10.43 -12.15 6.94
C GLY A 84 9.17 -12.14 7.82
N GLU A 85 8.10 -11.47 7.37
CA GLU A 85 6.84 -11.40 8.10
C GLU A 85 5.83 -12.35 7.47
N HIS A 86 5.31 -13.29 8.24
CA HIS A 86 4.66 -14.49 7.70
C HIS A 86 3.14 -14.54 7.90
N ASP A 87 2.51 -13.48 8.41
CA ASP A 87 1.05 -13.44 8.55
C ASP A 87 0.36 -13.44 7.18
N GLU A 88 -0.28 -14.56 6.84
CA GLU A 88 -0.89 -14.78 5.54
C GLU A 88 -2.13 -13.91 5.33
N ALA A 89 -2.96 -13.72 6.35
CA ALA A 89 -4.19 -12.95 6.24
C ALA A 89 -3.91 -11.46 5.98
N ALA A 90 -2.95 -10.89 6.72
CA ALA A 90 -2.51 -9.52 6.54
C ALA A 90 -1.88 -9.31 5.16
N TRP A 91 -0.99 -10.22 4.72
CA TRP A 91 -0.41 -10.12 3.38
C TRP A 91 -1.43 -10.28 2.27
N GLN A 92 -2.41 -11.19 2.42
CA GLN A 92 -3.49 -11.34 1.47
C GLN A 92 -4.32 -10.06 1.36
N ALA A 93 -4.70 -9.46 2.49
CA ALA A 93 -5.42 -8.19 2.52
C ALA A 93 -4.65 -7.07 1.79
N VAL A 94 -3.36 -6.95 2.10
CA VAL A 94 -2.45 -5.97 1.51
C VAL A 94 -2.29 -6.16 0.01
N VAL A 95 -2.01 -7.39 -0.43
CA VAL A 95 -1.78 -7.68 -1.84
C VAL A 95 -3.05 -7.47 -2.66
N VAL A 96 -4.22 -7.92 -2.17
CA VAL A 96 -5.50 -7.67 -2.84
C VAL A 96 -5.70 -6.17 -3.01
N TYR A 97 -5.49 -5.38 -1.95
CA TYR A 97 -5.62 -3.93 -2.01
C TYR A 97 -4.65 -3.29 -3.00
N MET A 98 -3.37 -3.67 -3.00
CA MET A 98 -2.38 -3.18 -3.96
C MET A 98 -2.77 -3.50 -5.41
N VAL A 99 -3.26 -4.72 -5.66
CA VAL A 99 -3.68 -5.16 -7.00
C VAL A 99 -4.88 -4.36 -7.48
N GLU A 100 -5.91 -4.20 -6.64
CA GLU A 100 -7.11 -3.45 -7.02
C GLU A 100 -6.83 -1.97 -7.22
N LEU A 101 -6.00 -1.38 -6.36
CA LEU A 101 -5.56 0.00 -6.49
C LEU A 101 -4.75 0.19 -7.77
N TRP A 102 -3.86 -0.75 -8.13
CA TRP A 102 -3.15 -0.68 -9.40
C TRP A 102 -4.08 -0.88 -10.60
N ALA A 103 -5.05 -1.79 -10.51
CA ALA A 103 -5.99 -2.07 -11.58
C ALA A 103 -6.88 -0.85 -11.91
N SER A 104 -7.16 0.02 -10.93
CA SER A 104 -7.93 1.25 -11.15
C SER A 104 -7.31 2.17 -12.21
N ARG A 105 -6.00 2.03 -12.48
CA ARG A 105 -5.30 2.72 -13.58
C ARG A 105 -5.92 2.43 -14.94
N TYR A 106 -6.37 1.21 -15.17
CA TYR A 106 -6.87 0.75 -16.46
C TYR A 106 -8.35 1.06 -16.65
N THR A 107 -9.08 1.25 -15.56
CA THR A 107 -10.51 1.58 -15.58
C THR A 107 -10.78 3.09 -15.69
N ALA A 108 -9.73 3.93 -15.65
CA ALA A 108 -9.79 5.38 -15.67
C ALA A 108 -10.67 6.01 -16.77
N GLY A 109 -10.84 5.34 -17.91
CA GLY A 109 -11.62 5.81 -19.05
C GLY A 109 -12.99 5.18 -19.24
N ARG A 110 -13.44 4.26 -18.36
CA ARG A 110 -14.75 3.59 -18.51
C ARG A 110 -15.53 3.50 -17.21
N PRO A 111 -16.87 3.44 -17.25
CA PRO A 111 -17.67 3.30 -16.03
C PRO A 111 -17.46 1.92 -15.40
N ALA A 112 -16.67 1.86 -14.32
CA ALA A 112 -16.36 0.63 -13.59
C ALA A 112 -17.59 -0.09 -13.00
N ALA A 113 -18.73 0.61 -12.88
CA ALA A 113 -19.98 0.07 -12.35
C ALA A 113 -20.55 -1.11 -13.17
N PHE A 114 -20.12 -1.26 -14.43
CA PHE A 114 -20.54 -2.35 -15.30
C PHE A 114 -19.47 -3.45 -15.47
N ASP A 115 -18.31 -3.30 -14.81
CA ASP A 115 -17.28 -4.33 -14.87
C ASP A 115 -17.79 -5.59 -14.15
N PRO A 116 -17.59 -6.80 -14.73
CA PRO A 116 -17.99 -8.02 -14.07
C PRO A 116 -17.23 -8.17 -12.76
N ALA A 117 -17.97 -8.49 -11.69
CA ALA A 117 -17.40 -8.78 -10.39
C ALA A 117 -17.01 -10.26 -10.29
N PRO A 118 -15.80 -10.59 -9.79
CA PRO A 118 -15.46 -11.95 -9.41
C PRO A 118 -16.47 -12.49 -8.39
N ALA A 119 -16.95 -13.72 -8.59
CA ALA A 119 -17.85 -14.38 -7.66
C ALA A 119 -17.07 -15.10 -6.54
N PRO A 120 -17.68 -15.32 -5.35
CA PRO A 120 -17.10 -16.20 -4.35
C PRO A 120 -16.76 -17.58 -4.94
N PRO A 121 -15.64 -18.21 -4.55
CA PRO A 121 -14.74 -17.85 -3.43
C PRO A 121 -13.55 -16.95 -3.82
N SER A 122 -13.67 -16.11 -4.86
CA SER A 122 -12.53 -15.30 -5.35
C SER A 122 -11.98 -14.31 -4.30
N LEU A 123 -10.66 -14.14 -4.31
CA LEU A 123 -9.94 -13.13 -3.51
C LEU A 123 -10.38 -11.69 -3.85
N PHE A 124 -10.84 -11.48 -5.08
CA PHE A 124 -11.24 -10.17 -5.61
C PHE A 124 -12.76 -9.96 -5.58
N THR A 125 -13.49 -10.84 -4.88
CA THR A 125 -14.94 -10.68 -4.70
C THR A 125 -15.22 -9.34 -3.98
N PRO A 126 -16.16 -8.51 -4.46
CA PRO A 126 -16.60 -7.34 -3.71
C PRO A 126 -17.12 -7.74 -2.32
N GLY A 127 -16.70 -7.03 -1.27
CA GLY A 127 -17.10 -7.35 0.11
C GLY A 127 -16.37 -8.55 0.74
N HIS A 128 -15.32 -9.08 0.10
CA HIS A 128 -14.44 -10.07 0.74
C HIS A 128 -13.91 -9.53 2.10
N PRO A 129 -13.89 -10.34 3.17
CA PRO A 129 -13.62 -9.87 4.53
C PRO A 129 -12.21 -9.26 4.69
N LEU A 130 -11.25 -9.73 3.90
CA LEU A 130 -9.87 -9.22 3.90
C LEU A 130 -9.64 -7.99 3.00
N ARG A 131 -10.68 -7.38 2.42
CA ARG A 131 -10.51 -6.12 1.69
C ARG A 131 -10.22 -4.98 2.66
N LEU A 132 -9.33 -4.07 2.28
CA LEU A 132 -8.89 -3.01 3.19
C LEU A 132 -10.04 -2.14 3.68
N GLU A 133 -10.96 -1.77 2.81
CA GLU A 133 -12.16 -0.99 3.15
C GLU A 133 -13.12 -1.72 4.10
N THR A 134 -13.08 -3.07 4.10
CA THR A 134 -13.85 -3.90 5.03
C THR A 134 -13.15 -4.02 6.37
N VAL A 135 -11.82 -4.18 6.36
CA VAL A 135 -10.96 -4.26 7.56
C VAL A 135 -10.94 -2.92 8.31
N SER A 136 -10.66 -1.83 7.59
CA SER A 136 -10.62 -0.48 8.14
C SER A 136 -10.86 0.56 7.05
N ARG A 137 -12.10 1.05 6.98
CA ARG A 137 -12.48 2.16 6.08
C ARG A 137 -11.66 3.42 6.33
N ASP A 138 -11.40 3.74 7.59
CA ASP A 138 -10.62 4.93 7.96
C ASP A 138 -9.18 4.82 7.45
N ALA A 139 -8.55 3.64 7.59
CA ALA A 139 -7.21 3.42 7.05
C ALA A 139 -7.19 3.57 5.52
N HIS A 140 -8.19 3.01 4.84
CA HIS A 140 -8.36 3.19 3.40
C HIS A 140 -8.45 4.68 3.02
N ASP A 141 -9.29 5.45 3.72
CA ASP A 141 -9.46 6.88 3.46
C ASP A 141 -8.18 7.69 3.72
N HIS A 142 -7.40 7.31 4.75
CA HIS A 142 -6.09 7.90 5.02
C HIS A 142 -5.06 7.60 3.92
N VAL A 143 -5.01 6.38 3.37
CA VAL A 143 -4.13 6.04 2.23
C VAL A 143 -4.49 6.87 1.01
N LEU A 144 -5.78 6.94 0.65
CA LEU A 144 -6.22 7.74 -0.50
C LEU A 144 -5.97 9.23 -0.26
N GLY A 145 -6.19 9.72 0.97
CA GLY A 145 -5.88 11.09 1.38
C GLY A 145 -4.40 11.42 1.24
N ALA A 146 -3.53 10.52 1.68
CA ALA A 146 -2.09 10.66 1.51
C ALA A 146 -1.70 10.70 0.03
N GLY A 147 -2.27 9.82 -0.81
CA GLY A 147 -2.03 9.84 -2.25
C GLY A 147 -2.48 11.14 -2.93
N ARG A 148 -3.62 11.73 -2.53
CA ARG A 148 -4.05 13.06 -3.00
C ARG A 148 -3.07 14.16 -2.60
N SER A 149 -2.52 14.10 -1.38
CA SER A 149 -1.51 15.05 -0.93
C SER A 149 -0.19 14.90 -1.68
N LEU A 150 0.28 13.66 -1.91
CA LEU A 150 1.46 13.39 -2.76
C LEU A 150 1.28 13.88 -4.20
N GLU A 151 0.08 13.70 -4.76
CA GLU A 151 -0.22 14.15 -6.10
C GLU A 151 -0.18 15.69 -6.21
N ARG A 152 -0.69 16.40 -5.19
CA ARG A 152 -0.59 17.87 -5.11
C ARG A 152 0.83 18.35 -4.88
N ALA A 153 1.59 17.69 -3.99
CA ALA A 153 3.01 17.99 -3.75
C ALA A 153 3.88 17.78 -5.01
N ALA A 154 3.49 16.90 -5.93
CA ALA A 154 4.18 16.75 -7.21
C ALA A 154 3.91 17.91 -8.18
N ARG A 155 2.85 18.71 -7.97
CA ARG A 155 2.49 19.88 -8.79
C ARG A 155 3.09 21.19 -8.30
N GLY A 156 3.65 21.22 -7.09
CA GLY A 156 4.28 22.40 -6.49
C GLY A 156 5.04 22.04 -5.21
N VAL A 157 6.05 22.83 -4.84
CA VAL A 157 6.95 22.56 -3.69
C VAL A 157 6.27 22.91 -2.35
N ASP A 158 5.03 22.46 -2.13
CA ASP A 158 4.33 22.67 -0.86
C ASP A 158 4.74 21.59 0.15
N THR A 159 5.61 21.98 1.08
CA THR A 159 6.06 21.12 2.19
C THR A 159 4.92 20.69 3.10
N ILE A 160 3.80 21.42 3.11
CA ILE A 160 2.60 21.08 3.90
C ILE A 160 1.95 19.81 3.36
N ASP A 161 1.87 19.64 2.04
CA ASP A 161 1.27 18.45 1.44
C ASP A 161 2.14 17.20 1.60
N ILE A 162 3.46 17.36 1.64
CA ILE A 162 4.39 16.30 2.03
C ILE A 162 4.12 15.84 3.48
N ALA A 163 4.02 16.79 4.41
CA ALA A 163 3.75 16.48 5.82
C ALA A 163 2.37 15.81 6.00
N ARG A 164 1.34 16.29 5.29
CA ARG A 164 0.00 15.65 5.29
C ARG A 164 0.04 14.23 4.76
N ALA A 165 0.82 13.97 3.70
CA ALA A 165 0.97 12.63 3.16
C ALA A 165 1.65 11.69 4.15
N GLN A 166 2.74 12.13 4.77
CA GLN A 166 3.44 11.36 5.80
C GLN A 166 2.55 11.05 7.02
N HIS A 167 1.78 12.04 7.48
CA HIS A 167 0.84 11.83 8.59
C HIS A 167 -0.26 10.83 8.21
N GLY A 168 -0.85 10.97 7.02
CA GLY A 168 -1.86 10.03 6.53
C GLY A 168 -1.35 8.59 6.41
N MET A 169 -0.11 8.39 5.92
CA MET A 169 0.50 7.05 5.85
C MET A 169 0.75 6.44 7.23
N HIS A 170 1.17 7.24 8.22
CA HIS A 170 1.35 6.76 9.59
C HIS A 170 0.02 6.40 10.25
N GLU A 171 -1.02 7.24 10.11
CA GLU A 171 -2.33 6.94 10.68
C GLU A 171 -2.96 5.71 10.04
N ALA A 172 -2.85 5.57 8.71
CA ALA A 172 -3.26 4.35 8.03
C ALA A 172 -2.54 3.12 8.58
N ALA A 173 -1.21 3.19 8.71
CA ALA A 173 -0.41 2.10 9.25
C ALA A 173 -0.80 1.75 10.68
N ARG A 174 -1.06 2.75 11.53
CA ARG A 174 -1.47 2.55 12.93
C ARG A 174 -2.82 1.85 12.99
N LEU A 175 -3.81 2.36 12.27
CA LEU A 175 -5.16 1.77 12.21
C LEU A 175 -5.13 0.34 11.66
N LEU A 176 -4.27 0.05 10.68
CA LEU A 176 -4.14 -1.31 10.14
C LEU A 176 -3.42 -2.23 11.10
N HIS A 177 -2.38 -1.76 11.79
CA HIS A 177 -1.70 -2.55 12.81
C HIS A 177 -2.64 -2.87 13.99
N ASP A 178 -3.52 -1.95 14.38
CA ASP A 178 -4.52 -2.16 15.42
C ASP A 178 -5.58 -3.22 15.03
N GLN A 179 -5.87 -3.39 13.72
CA GLN A 179 -6.88 -4.35 13.22
C GLN A 179 -6.25 -5.68 12.75
N LEU A 180 -5.01 -5.63 12.28
CA LEU A 180 -4.21 -6.73 11.74
C LEU A 180 -2.81 -6.66 12.35
N ASP A 181 -2.67 -7.20 13.56
CA ASP A 181 -1.43 -7.20 14.34
C ASP A 181 -0.35 -8.14 13.78
N GLY A 182 -0.67 -8.88 12.72
CA GLY A 182 0.22 -9.86 12.08
C GLY A 182 1.43 -9.27 11.32
N LEU A 183 1.46 -7.96 11.05
CA LEU A 183 2.63 -7.29 10.48
C LEU A 183 3.13 -6.16 11.39
N SER A 184 4.45 -5.96 11.40
CA SER A 184 5.09 -4.89 12.18
C SER A 184 4.67 -3.50 11.69
N MET A 185 4.62 -2.55 12.62
CA MET A 185 4.30 -1.15 12.33
C MET A 185 5.21 -0.52 11.25
N PRO A 186 6.54 -0.72 11.25
CA PRO A 186 7.41 -0.23 10.16
C PRO A 186 7.01 -0.76 8.78
N LEU A 187 6.61 -2.03 8.70
CA LEU A 187 6.18 -2.63 7.45
C LEU A 187 4.83 -2.07 6.98
N TRP A 188 3.87 -1.89 7.89
CA TRP A 188 2.60 -1.21 7.59
C TRP A 188 2.79 0.20 7.05
N VAL A 189 3.77 0.94 7.57
CA VAL A 189 4.16 2.26 7.06
C VAL A 189 4.67 2.18 5.62
N LEU A 190 5.54 1.22 5.30
CA LEU A 190 6.05 1.04 3.93
C LEU A 190 4.95 0.61 2.94
N ILE A 191 4.04 -0.25 3.38
CA ILE A 191 2.86 -0.66 2.63
C ILE A 191 1.95 0.55 2.34
N SER A 192 1.66 1.35 3.36
CA SER A 192 0.81 2.55 3.24
C SER A 192 1.44 3.58 2.30
N ARG A 193 2.76 3.78 2.39
CA ARG A 193 3.51 4.61 1.44
C ARG A 193 3.36 4.13 0.02
N PHE A 194 3.61 2.85 -0.24
CA PHE A 194 3.52 2.26 -1.57
C PHE A 194 2.11 2.43 -2.16
N CYS A 195 1.06 2.15 -1.38
CA CYS A 195 -0.32 2.32 -1.84
C CYS A 195 -0.65 3.79 -2.14
N ALA A 196 -0.22 4.72 -1.27
CA ALA A 196 -0.42 6.14 -1.50
C ALA A 196 0.30 6.64 -2.77
N GLU A 197 1.52 6.14 -3.05
CA GLU A 197 2.27 6.44 -4.28
C GLU A 197 1.53 5.92 -5.52
N ILE A 198 0.98 4.69 -5.49
CA ILE A 198 0.14 4.17 -6.58
C ILE A 198 -1.08 5.07 -6.81
N HIS A 199 -1.78 5.43 -5.74
CA HIS A 199 -2.97 6.27 -5.87
C HIS A 199 -2.63 7.65 -6.45
N ALA A 200 -1.53 8.26 -5.98
CA ALA A 200 -1.04 9.54 -6.50
C ALA A 200 -0.76 9.44 -8.00
N GLU A 201 -0.12 8.36 -8.46
CA GLU A 201 0.15 8.14 -9.87
C GLU A 201 -1.13 7.94 -10.69
N ASN A 202 -2.08 7.16 -10.19
CA ASN A 202 -3.38 6.97 -10.85
C ASN A 202 -4.13 8.30 -11.04
N LEU A 203 -4.09 9.18 -10.03
CA LEU A 203 -4.67 10.52 -10.12
C LEU A 203 -3.98 11.39 -11.18
N ARG A 204 -2.66 11.26 -11.37
CA ARG A 204 -1.93 11.99 -12.43
C ARG A 204 -2.35 11.50 -13.81
N ILE A 205 -2.47 10.19 -13.99
CA ILE A 205 -2.91 9.57 -15.25
C ILE A 205 -4.31 10.05 -15.62
N LEU A 206 -5.24 10.03 -14.65
CA LEU A 206 -6.63 10.51 -14.83
C LEU A 206 -6.73 11.98 -15.25
N LYS A 207 -5.77 12.82 -14.83
CA LYS A 207 -5.76 14.25 -15.11
C LYS A 207 -4.92 14.62 -16.33
N THR A 208 -4.23 13.67 -16.96
CA THR A 208 -3.50 13.90 -18.21
C THR A 208 -4.50 14.00 -19.36
N PRO A 209 -4.54 15.10 -20.13
CA PRO A 209 -5.42 15.21 -21.29
C PRO A 209 -5.08 14.13 -22.32
N ALA A 210 -6.10 13.55 -22.96
CA ALA A 210 -5.88 12.54 -23.99
C ALA A 210 -5.02 13.13 -25.13
N PRO A 211 -4.05 12.37 -25.68
CA PRO A 211 -3.29 12.83 -26.83
C PRO A 211 -4.25 13.06 -28.01
N GLY A 212 -4.48 14.32 -28.35
CA GLY A 212 -5.42 14.74 -29.41
C GLY A 212 -6.45 15.78 -28.99
N THR A 213 -6.55 16.15 -27.71
CA THR A 213 -7.37 17.29 -27.26
C THR A 213 -6.46 18.50 -27.02
N SER A 214 -6.03 19.15 -28.09
CA SER A 214 -5.59 20.53 -28.02
C SER A 214 -6.82 21.43 -27.82
N ALA A 215 -6.74 22.30 -26.82
CA ALA A 215 -7.72 23.35 -26.55
C ALA A 215 -7.92 24.30 -27.74
#